data_AF-A0A6G0VNR4-F1
#
_entry.id   AF-A0A6G0VNR4-F1
#
_cell.length_a   1.000
_cell.length_b   1.000
_cell.length_c   1.000
_cell.angle_alpha   90.00
_cell.angle_beta   90.00
_cell.angle_gamma   90.00
#
_symmetry.space_group_name_H-M   'P 1'
#
loop_
_entity.id
_entity.type
_entity.pdbx_description
1 polymer ?
#
loop_
_entity_poly.entity_id
_entity_poly.type
_entity_poly.pdbx_seq_one_letter_code
_entity_poly.pdbx_strand_id
1 'polypeptide(L)'
;MSNHITNTLGFIEIQSSHSRKVVWYYYKNLNNKQSYSEFFESMKSSLLETINKHNMHMPIKFNLKLESTYNRLSVENSSENREFKTSAREIYEASNLEAILDDSFTKLLAEEENYCSRGSGFTLQSID
;
A
#
# COMPACT_ATOMS: atom_id res chain seq x y z
N MET A 1 4.19 19.70 -12.99
CA MET A 1 3.80 18.71 -14.01
C MET A 1 2.66 17.90 -13.44
N SER A 2 1.45 18.01 -13.99
CA SER A 2 0.31 17.16 -13.59
C SER A 2 0.57 15.76 -14.11
N ASN A 3 0.79 14.80 -13.19
CA ASN A 3 0.88 13.40 -13.56
C ASN A 3 -0.54 12.86 -13.74
N HIS A 4 -0.96 12.70 -15.00
CA HIS A 4 -2.05 11.79 -15.32
C HIS A 4 -1.61 10.39 -14.85
N ILE A 5 -2.27 9.83 -13.85
CA ILE A 5 -2.06 8.45 -13.41
C ILE A 5 -2.48 7.55 -14.57
N THR A 6 -1.51 7.11 -15.37
CA THR A 6 -1.70 6.20 -16.50
C THR A 6 -2.18 4.83 -15.99
N ASN A 7 -2.94 4.10 -16.81
CA ASN A 7 -3.31 2.70 -16.55
C ASN A 7 -2.08 1.78 -16.77
N THR A 8 -1.00 2.03 -16.04
CA THR A 8 0.24 1.27 -16.14
C THR A 8 0.23 0.20 -15.06
N LEU A 9 0.55 -1.04 -15.45
CA LEU A 9 0.71 -2.16 -14.52
C LEU A 9 1.97 -1.95 -13.68
N GLY A 10 1.89 -2.25 -12.38
CA GLY A 10 3.03 -2.17 -11.46
C GLY A 10 3.13 -0.84 -10.71
N PHE A 11 4.24 -0.68 -9.98
CA PHE A 11 4.54 0.54 -9.22
C PHE A 11 5.07 1.63 -10.14
N ILE A 12 4.46 2.81 -10.08
CA ILE A 12 4.85 4.00 -10.85
C ILE A 12 5.50 5.00 -9.90
N GLU A 13 6.67 5.52 -10.24
CA GLU A 13 7.27 6.63 -9.50
C GLU A 13 6.42 7.90 -9.69
N ILE A 14 5.88 8.45 -8.60
CA ILE A 14 5.04 9.65 -8.64
C ILE A 14 5.79 10.90 -8.21
N GLN A 15 6.83 10.75 -7.39
CA GLN A 15 7.62 11.86 -6.85
C GLN A 15 8.99 11.36 -6.40
N SER A 16 9.99 12.24 -6.39
CA SER A 16 11.25 12.03 -5.68
C SER A 16 11.76 13.35 -5.07
N SER A 17 12.62 13.26 -4.05
CA SER A 17 13.21 14.42 -3.38
C SER A 17 14.64 14.14 -2.89
N HIS A 18 15.33 15.20 -2.42
CA HIS A 18 16.68 15.12 -1.85
C HIS A 18 17.69 14.42 -2.78
N SER A 19 17.75 14.83 -4.04
CA SER A 19 18.56 14.16 -5.08
C SER A 19 18.26 12.67 -5.18
N ARG A 20 16.96 12.33 -5.15
CA ARG A 20 16.40 10.97 -5.22
C ARG A 20 16.70 10.06 -4.01
N LYS A 21 17.13 10.62 -2.88
CA LYS A 21 17.24 9.85 -1.61
C LYS A 21 15.88 9.40 -1.07
N VAL A 22 14.81 10.09 -1.45
CA VAL A 22 13.44 9.67 -1.16
C VAL A 22 12.68 9.58 -2.47
N VAL A 23 12.01 8.46 -2.68
CA VAL A 23 11.23 8.18 -3.89
C VAL A 23 9.88 7.62 -3.45
N TRP A 24 8.80 8.14 -4.03
CA TRP A 24 7.44 7.68 -3.79
C TRP A 24 6.95 6.91 -5.01
N TYR A 25 6.44 5.71 -4.74
CA TYR A 25 5.79 4.87 -5.72
C TYR A 25 4.31 4.74 -5.40
N TYR A 26 3.51 4.58 -6.44
CA TYR A 26 2.07 4.30 -6.35
C TYR A 26 1.72 3.08 -7.19
N TYR A 27 0.87 2.21 -6.64
CA TYR A 27 0.33 1.03 -7.32
C TYR A 27 -1.19 1.14 -7.32
N LYS A 28 -1.79 1.16 -8.50
CA LYS A 28 -3.24 1.35 -8.67
C LYS A 28 -3.97 0.01 -8.66
N ASN A 29 -5.12 -0.07 -7.99
CA ASN A 29 -6.01 -1.24 -8.03
C ASN A 29 -6.78 -1.38 -9.35
N LEU A 30 -6.06 -1.62 -10.45
CA LEU A 30 -6.63 -1.69 -11.81
C LEU A 30 -7.63 -2.84 -12.01
N ASN A 31 -7.48 -3.91 -11.24
CA ASN A 31 -8.32 -5.10 -11.35
C ASN A 31 -9.48 -5.11 -10.35
N ASN A 32 -9.73 -3.97 -9.69
CA ASN A 32 -10.81 -3.79 -8.72
C ASN A 32 -10.87 -4.92 -7.68
N LYS A 33 -9.71 -5.25 -7.08
CA LYS A 33 -9.64 -6.22 -5.99
C LYS A 33 -10.54 -5.75 -4.84
N GLN A 34 -11.33 -6.67 -4.30
CA GLN A 34 -12.37 -6.37 -3.33
C GLN A 34 -11.91 -6.56 -1.88
N SER A 35 -10.72 -7.12 -1.67
CA SER A 35 -10.12 -7.29 -0.35
C SER A 35 -8.64 -6.92 -0.38
N TYR A 36 -8.13 -6.50 0.79
CA TYR A 36 -6.71 -6.19 0.96
C TYR A 36 -5.82 -7.40 0.70
N SER A 37 -6.23 -8.61 1.12
CA SER A 37 -5.47 -9.84 0.86
C SER A 37 -5.27 -10.09 -0.64
N GLU A 38 -6.35 -10.05 -1.44
CA GLU A 38 -6.24 -10.22 -2.90
C GLU A 38 -5.43 -9.11 -3.56
N PHE A 39 -5.56 -7.89 -3.05
CA PHE A 39 -4.79 -6.74 -3.55
C PHE A 39 -3.30 -6.93 -3.28
N PHE A 40 -2.92 -7.29 -2.05
CA PHE A 40 -1.54 -7.53 -1.64
C PHE A 40 -0.91 -8.68 -2.43
N GLU A 41 -1.61 -9.80 -2.59
CA GLU A 41 -1.16 -10.92 -3.43
C GLU A 41 -0.88 -10.46 -4.87
N SER A 42 -1.73 -9.61 -5.43
CA SER A 42 -1.57 -9.14 -6.81
C SER A 42 -0.39 -8.18 -7.02
N MET A 43 0.05 -7.47 -5.98
CA MET A 43 1.14 -6.49 -6.08
C MET A 43 2.47 -6.95 -5.46
N LYS A 44 2.48 -8.04 -4.67
CA LYS A 44 3.65 -8.49 -3.89
C LYS A 44 4.91 -8.64 -4.74
N SER A 45 4.82 -9.33 -5.89
CA SER A 45 5.98 -9.54 -6.77
C SER A 45 6.53 -8.23 -7.35
N SER A 46 5.67 -7.29 -7.77
CA SER A 46 6.10 -5.99 -8.28
C SER A 46 6.70 -5.10 -7.18
N LEU A 47 6.21 -5.23 -5.94
CA LEU A 47 6.78 -4.52 -4.79
C LEU A 47 8.18 -5.05 -4.47
N LEU A 48 8.37 -6.38 -4.45
CA LEU A 48 9.66 -7.03 -4.26
C LEU A 48 10.69 -6.54 -5.29
N GLU A 49 10.32 -6.54 -6.57
CA GLU A 49 11.17 -6.05 -7.66
C GLU A 49 11.55 -4.57 -7.45
N THR A 50 10.58 -3.74 -7.08
CA THR A 50 10.80 -2.31 -6.84
C THR A 50 11.76 -2.07 -5.68
N ILE A 51 11.58 -2.76 -4.56
CA ILE A 51 12.46 -2.62 -3.38
C ILE A 51 13.87 -3.13 -3.71
N ASN A 52 13.99 -4.30 -4.36
CA ASN A 52 15.27 -4.87 -4.73
C ASN A 52 16.07 -3.94 -5.64
N LYS A 53 15.43 -3.28 -6.61
CA LYS A 53 16.08 -2.30 -7.49
C LYS A 53 16.77 -1.17 -6.71
N HIS A 54 16.24 -0.75 -5.56
CA HIS A 54 16.85 0.29 -4.72
C HIS A 54 17.83 -0.26 -3.68
N ASN A 55 17.58 -1.46 -3.18
CA ASN A 55 18.39 -2.10 -2.13
C ASN A 55 19.72 -2.70 -2.65
N MET A 56 19.92 -2.81 -3.97
CA MET A 56 21.14 -3.38 -4.57
C MET A 56 22.44 -2.62 -4.26
N HIS A 57 22.38 -1.40 -3.73
CA HIS A 57 23.57 -0.56 -3.55
C HIS A 57 23.78 -0.06 -2.13
N MET A 58 22.72 0.22 -1.38
CA MET A 58 22.79 0.67 0.02
C MET A 58 21.52 0.24 0.77
N PRO A 59 21.60 0.10 2.11
CA PRO A 59 20.41 -0.07 2.93
C PRO A 59 19.41 1.04 2.69
N ILE A 60 18.13 0.68 2.61
CA ILE A 60 17.04 1.63 2.41
C ILE A 60 16.08 1.62 3.60
N LYS A 61 15.36 2.73 3.80
CA LYS A 61 14.18 2.77 4.68
C LYS A 61 12.95 2.82 3.81
N PHE A 62 11.99 1.95 4.08
CA PHE A 62 10.70 1.96 3.38
C PHE A 62 9.54 1.86 4.37
N ASN A 63 8.39 2.38 3.95
CA ASN A 63 7.11 2.16 4.58
C ASN A 63 6.05 2.00 3.50
N LEU A 64 4.94 1.37 3.85
CA LEU A 64 3.76 1.25 3.00
C LEU A 64 2.68 2.20 3.49
N LYS A 65 1.88 2.69 2.55
CA LYS A 65 0.64 3.40 2.80
C LYS A 65 -0.44 2.79 1.91
N LEU A 66 -1.58 2.48 2.50
CA LEU A 66 -2.75 1.92 1.85
C LEU A 66 -3.89 2.93 1.97
N GLU A 67 -4.47 3.32 0.85
CA GLU A 67 -5.61 4.23 0.79
C GLU A 67 -6.84 3.47 0.34
N SER A 68 -7.98 3.75 0.96
CA SER A 68 -9.24 3.08 0.65
C SER A 68 -10.42 3.92 1.06
N THR A 69 -11.55 3.67 0.42
CA THR A 69 -12.83 4.25 0.78
C THR A 69 -13.68 3.21 1.50
N TYR A 70 -14.29 3.60 2.60
CA TYR A 70 -15.24 2.80 3.38
C TYR A 70 -16.61 3.49 3.37
N ASN A 71 -17.68 2.73 3.56
CA ASN A 71 -19.02 3.30 3.72
C ASN A 71 -19.80 2.57 4.81
N ARG A 72 -20.93 3.14 5.23
CA ARG A 72 -21.90 2.47 6.09
C ARG A 72 -23.09 2.03 5.27
N LEU A 73 -23.38 0.74 5.27
CA LEU A 73 -24.54 0.19 4.56
C LEU A 73 -25.82 0.91 5.01
N SER A 74 -26.65 1.29 4.04
CA SER A 74 -27.93 1.98 4.25
C SER A 74 -27.85 3.37 4.89
N VAL A 75 -26.66 3.98 4.96
CA VAL A 75 -26.48 5.40 5.34
C VAL A 75 -26.03 6.18 4.11
N GLU A 76 -26.88 7.06 3.61
CA GLU A 76 -26.54 7.93 2.48
C GLU A 76 -25.35 8.83 2.83
N ASN A 77 -24.49 9.09 1.83
CA ASN A 77 -23.32 9.96 1.94
C ASN A 77 -22.35 9.58 3.08
N SER A 78 -22.21 8.28 3.37
CA SER A 78 -21.35 7.74 4.42
C SER A 78 -19.95 7.33 3.97
N SER A 79 -19.59 7.64 2.72
CA SER A 79 -18.25 7.32 2.20
C SER A 79 -17.18 8.12 2.93
N GLU A 80 -16.21 7.41 3.49
CA GLU A 80 -15.06 7.96 4.21
C GLU A 80 -13.76 7.40 3.65
N ASN A 81 -12.86 8.29 3.26
CA ASN A 81 -11.49 7.91 2.89
C ASN A 81 -10.68 7.61 4.14
N ARG A 82 -9.96 6.50 4.12
CA ARG A 82 -9.06 6.08 5.18
C ARG A 82 -7.70 5.71 4.61
N GLU A 83 -6.67 6.00 5.40
CA GLU A 83 -5.31 5.56 5.11
C GLU A 83 -4.76 4.75 6.29
N PHE A 84 -4.09 3.65 5.97
CA PHE A 84 -3.31 2.85 6.91
C PHE A 84 -1.86 2.86 6.48
N LYS A 85 -0.93 2.92 7.45
CA LYS A 85 0.50 2.99 7.14
C LYS A 85 1.34 2.11 8.06
N THR A 86 2.40 1.56 7.51
CA THR A 86 3.44 0.92 8.31
C THR A 86 4.45 1.95 8.79
N SER A 87 5.19 1.61 9.85
CA SER A 87 6.34 2.39 10.29
C SER A 87 7.50 2.18 9.31
N ALA A 88 8.35 3.20 9.14
CA ALA A 88 9.55 3.05 8.32
C ALA A 88 10.47 1.96 8.88
N ARG A 89 10.84 0.99 8.04
CA ARG A 89 11.72 -0.14 8.38
C ARG A 89 12.94 -0.12 7.47
N GLU A 90 14.09 -0.40 8.06
CA GLU A 90 15.35 -0.57 7.34
C GLU A 90 15.38 -1.94 6.65
N ILE A 91 15.79 -1.94 5.38
CA ILE A 91 16.06 -3.13 4.57
C ILE A 91 17.54 -3.11 4.24
N TYR A 92 18.17 -4.26 4.44
CA TYR A 92 19.55 -4.54 4.12
C TYR A 92 19.60 -5.60 3.02
N GLU A 93 20.75 -5.76 2.36
CA GLU A 93 20.94 -6.77 1.30
C GLU A 93 20.61 -8.20 1.79
N ALA A 94 21.02 -8.53 3.01
CA ALA A 94 20.78 -9.85 3.62
C ALA A 94 19.40 -10.00 4.30
N SER A 95 18.54 -8.98 4.24
CA SER A 95 17.22 -9.05 4.86
C SER A 95 16.31 -10.04 4.12
N ASN A 96 15.52 -10.82 4.86
CA ASN A 96 14.43 -11.61 4.28
C ASN A 96 13.28 -10.67 3.91
N LEU A 97 13.31 -10.15 2.69
CA LEU A 97 12.35 -9.16 2.24
C LEU A 97 10.91 -9.69 2.18
N GLU A 98 10.72 -10.96 1.83
CA GLU A 98 9.39 -11.58 1.79
C GLU A 98 8.73 -11.57 3.18
N ALA A 99 9.47 -12.02 4.21
CA ALA A 99 8.97 -12.00 5.59
C ALA A 99 8.65 -10.58 6.06
N ILE A 100 9.47 -9.59 5.67
CA ILE A 100 9.24 -8.19 6.03
C ILE A 100 7.99 -7.62 5.36
N LEU A 101 7.71 -8.02 4.11
CA LEU A 101 6.47 -7.65 3.44
C LEU A 101 5.26 -8.33 4.06
N ASP A 102 5.37 -9.61 4.41
CA ASP A 102 4.28 -10.35 5.07
C ASP A 102 3.94 -9.76 6.45
N ASP A 103 4.94 -9.36 7.23
CA ASP A 103 4.74 -8.59 8.47
C ASP A 103 3.99 -7.28 8.20
N SER A 104 4.38 -6.57 7.14
CA SER A 104 3.80 -5.28 6.76
C SER A 104 2.34 -5.43 6.33
N PHE A 105 2.02 -6.45 5.54
CA PHE A 105 0.67 -6.77 5.11
C PHE A 105 -0.20 -7.21 6.29
N THR A 106 0.33 -8.06 7.17
CA THR A 106 -0.37 -8.49 8.40
C THR A 106 -0.73 -7.28 9.26
N LYS A 107 0.18 -6.31 9.40
CA LYS A 107 -0.11 -5.08 10.12
C LYS A 107 -1.24 -4.28 9.46
N LEU A 108 -1.21 -4.09 8.14
CA LEU A 108 -2.25 -3.34 7.43
C LEU A 108 -3.62 -4.03 7.50
N LEU A 109 -3.66 -5.37 7.43
CA LEU A 109 -4.88 -6.15 7.64
C LEU A 109 -5.43 -5.98 9.06
N ALA A 110 -4.56 -5.97 10.08
CA ALA A 110 -4.99 -5.75 11.45
C ALA A 110 -5.56 -4.34 11.67
N GLU A 111 -4.99 -3.31 11.03
CA GLU A 111 -5.55 -1.94 11.07
C GLU A 111 -6.96 -1.89 10.42
N GLU A 112 -7.15 -2.59 9.30
CA GLU A 112 -8.46 -2.71 8.64
C GLU A 112 -9.48 -3.44 9.51
N GLU A 113 -9.11 -4.58 10.08
CA GLU A 113 -9.97 -5.36 10.97
C GLU A 113 -10.39 -4.53 12.20
N ASN A 114 -9.46 -3.78 12.80
CA ASN A 114 -9.75 -2.89 13.90
C ASN A 114 -10.75 -1.78 13.51
N TYR A 115 -10.60 -1.23 12.30
CA TYR A 115 -11.50 -0.21 11.77
C TYR A 115 -12.90 -0.76 11.46
N CYS A 116 -12.98 -1.96 10.89
CA CYS A 116 -14.22 -2.67 10.56
C CYS A 116 -14.81 -3.47 11.73
N SER A 117 -14.23 -3.38 12.92
CA SER A 117 -14.63 -4.17 14.08
C SER A 117 -16.11 -3.95 14.48
N ARG A 118 -16.65 -4.96 15.16
CA ARG A 118 -18.09 -5.07 15.48
C ARG A 118 -18.64 -3.79 16.11
N GLY A 119 -19.57 -3.16 15.42
CA GLY A 119 -20.29 -1.97 15.87
C GLY A 119 -19.94 -0.68 15.12
N SER A 120 -18.85 -0.65 14.34
CA SER A 120 -18.50 0.53 13.54
C SER A 120 -19.51 0.75 12.40
N GLY A 121 -20.02 -0.34 11.83
CA GLY A 121 -20.94 -0.33 10.70
C GLY A 121 -20.27 0.05 9.38
N PHE A 122 -18.94 0.17 9.36
CA PHE A 122 -18.17 0.46 8.15
C PHE A 122 -17.80 -0.82 7.40
N THR A 123 -17.93 -0.76 6.09
CA THR A 123 -17.54 -1.79 5.13
C THR A 123 -16.62 -1.21 4.08
N LEU A 124 -15.62 -1.97 3.65
CA LEU A 124 -14.73 -1.57 2.56
C LEU A 124 -15.55 -1.37 1.27
N GLN A 125 -15.38 -0.21 0.64
CA GLN A 125 -16.07 0.15 -0.61
C GLN A 125 -15.12 0.07 -1.81
N SER A 126 -13.91 0.61 -1.68
CA SER A 126 -12.87 0.55 -2.72
C SER A 126 -11.47 0.60 -2.10
N ILE A 127 -10.51 0.04 -2.83
CA ILE A 127 -9.07 0.21 -2.57
C ILE A 127 -8.54 1.13 -3.66
N ASP A 128 -7.86 2.20 -3.25
CA ASP A 128 -7.47 3.30 -4.13
C ASP A 128 -5.98 3.21 -4.52
#